data_AF-A0AAE0MLW8-F1
#
_entry.id   AF-A0AAE0MLW8-F1
#
_cell.length_a   1.000
_cell.length_b   1.000
_cell.length_c   1.000
_cell.angle_alpha   90.00
_cell.angle_beta   90.00
_cell.angle_gamma   90.00
#
_symmetry.space_group_name_H-M   'P 1'
#
loop_
_entity.id
_entity.type
_entity.pdbx_description
1 polymer ?
#
loop_
_entity_poly.entity_id
_entity_poly.type
_entity_poly.pdbx_seq_one_letter_code
_entity_poly.pdbx_strand_id
1 'polypeptide(L)'
;MKKKYYEVGNSFIKRTLRQHEWMITATNWTPSACLPQRWKTDAAILVYLGEKTNIPLPRLQHTFEDDGAFYFSTELVPGVSMSQLTEEQKQVVTKELLEHVATLKSLRSDTPGVPGQTLLCAPNRVHSRFWKHHTCWQPKPDIEKGSYVFCHNDLGQHNVIVDAETLKINAIIDWEYGGFWPEWFEQPYWKRKGPSAPFGGEEDDRERCREWLLAHCVEVEMEHLRSLKEKLGGGSYSSPRSPIFTSLQKPCHQKEYSLSSRAVHGAGRCQMPTATLMHKSGGAGLTGLNLAC
;
A
#
# COMPACT_ATOMS: atom_id res chain seq x y z
N MET A 1 -11.61 5.18 4.60
CA MET A 1 -10.17 4.79 4.63
C MET A 1 -10.11 3.26 4.78
N LYS A 2 -9.14 2.55 4.18
CA LYS A 2 -9.11 1.06 4.18
C LYS A 2 -8.03 0.45 5.11
N LYS A 3 -6.98 1.23 5.40
CA LYS A 3 -5.79 0.90 6.21
C LYS A 3 -5.25 2.18 6.84
N LYS A 4 -4.48 2.09 7.92
CA LYS A 4 -3.79 3.21 8.57
C LYS A 4 -2.28 3.10 8.39
N TYR A 5 -1.61 4.24 8.43
CA TYR A 5 -0.16 4.36 8.29
C TYR A 5 0.39 5.22 9.42
N TYR A 6 1.58 4.87 9.88
CA TYR A 6 2.28 5.61 10.93
C TYR A 6 3.76 5.71 10.58
N GLU A 7 4.33 6.88 10.82
CA GLU A 7 5.77 7.11 10.82
C GLU A 7 6.17 7.38 12.27
N VAL A 8 7.02 6.50 12.82
CA VAL A 8 7.44 6.57 14.23
C VAL A 8 8.95 6.38 14.29
N GLY A 9 9.68 7.46 14.54
CA GLY A 9 11.14 7.43 14.47
C GLY A 9 11.60 6.98 13.09
N ASN A 10 12.35 5.88 13.04
CA ASN A 10 12.87 5.30 11.79
C ASN A 10 12.00 4.15 11.26
N SER A 11 10.73 4.08 11.65
CA SER A 11 9.80 3.01 11.25
C SER A 11 8.63 3.54 10.45
N PHE A 12 8.29 2.81 9.38
CA PHE A 12 7.05 2.97 8.65
C PHE A 12 6.14 1.77 8.93
N ILE A 13 4.96 2.03 9.48
CA ILE A 13 4.05 1.00 9.97
C ILE A 13 2.74 1.08 9.19
N LYS A 14 2.38 -0.03 8.53
CA LYS A 14 1.04 -0.26 7.96
C LYS A 14 0.19 -1.02 8.97
N ARG A 15 -1.09 -0.65 9.12
CA ARG A 15 -2.03 -1.33 10.01
C ARG A 15 -3.41 -1.52 9.37
N THR A 16 -3.99 -2.71 9.47
CA THR A 16 -5.38 -2.92 9.06
C THR A 16 -6.34 -2.27 10.05
N LEU A 17 -7.53 -1.88 9.59
CA LEU A 17 -8.55 -1.34 10.48
C LEU A 17 -9.13 -2.45 11.36
N ARG A 18 -9.32 -2.16 12.65
CA ARG A 18 -10.13 -2.97 13.55
C ARG A 18 -11.60 -2.84 13.14
N GLN A 19 -12.42 -3.83 13.48
CA GLN A 19 -13.83 -3.87 13.07
C GLN A 19 -14.62 -2.62 13.48
N HIS A 20 -14.42 -2.10 14.69
CA HIS A 20 -15.07 -0.87 15.16
C HIS A 20 -14.57 0.41 14.48
N GLU A 21 -13.46 0.35 13.72
CA GLU A 21 -12.93 1.46 12.93
C GLU A 21 -13.45 1.43 11.49
N TRP A 22 -14.24 0.42 11.09
CA TRP A 22 -14.76 0.31 9.73
C TRP A 22 -15.83 1.38 9.48
N MET A 23 -15.83 1.89 8.26
CA MET A 23 -16.84 2.86 7.84
C MET A 23 -18.18 2.17 7.65
N ILE A 24 -19.21 2.66 8.33
CA ILE A 24 -20.60 2.27 8.05
C ILE A 24 -21.00 2.95 6.74
N THR A 25 -21.32 2.14 5.73
CA THR A 25 -21.75 2.61 4.41
C THR A 25 -23.10 2.00 4.07
N ALA A 26 -23.86 2.63 3.17
CA ALA A 26 -25.17 2.13 2.74
C ALA A 26 -25.11 0.73 2.09
N THR A 27 -23.93 0.29 1.66
CA THR A 27 -23.71 -0.99 0.95
C THR A 27 -23.06 -2.07 1.83
N ASN A 28 -23.00 -1.89 3.16
CA ASN A 28 -22.27 -2.79 4.08
C ASN A 28 -20.85 -3.13 3.61
N TRP A 29 -20.18 -2.16 2.99
CA TRP A 29 -18.81 -2.35 2.51
C TRP A 29 -17.87 -2.64 3.69
N THR A 30 -16.95 -3.59 3.52
CA THR A 30 -15.89 -3.90 4.48
C THR A 30 -14.50 -3.82 3.83
N PRO A 31 -13.43 -3.54 4.59
CA PRO A 31 -12.06 -3.67 4.08
C PRO A 31 -11.80 -5.09 3.56
N SER A 32 -10.90 -5.23 2.59
CA SER A 32 -10.52 -6.56 2.08
C SER A 32 -9.96 -7.42 3.22
N ALA A 33 -10.49 -8.62 3.36
CA ALA A 33 -10.02 -9.61 4.33
C ALA A 33 -8.63 -10.16 3.95
N CYS A 34 -8.16 -9.91 2.72
CA CYS A 34 -6.85 -10.33 2.24
C CYS A 34 -5.70 -9.45 2.77
N LEU A 35 -5.98 -8.27 3.35
CA LEU A 35 -4.93 -7.33 3.75
C LEU A 35 -3.84 -7.96 4.65
N PRO A 36 -4.17 -8.77 5.68
CA PRO A 36 -3.16 -9.48 6.45
C PRO A 36 -2.29 -10.41 5.59
N GLN A 37 -2.89 -11.17 4.67
CA GLN A 37 -2.14 -12.05 3.78
C GLN A 37 -1.25 -11.27 2.81
N ARG A 38 -1.74 -10.14 2.26
CA ARG A 38 -0.95 -9.24 1.40
C ARG A 38 0.33 -8.75 2.09
N TRP A 39 0.27 -8.44 3.39
CA TRP A 39 1.46 -7.99 4.13
C TRP A 39 2.33 -9.14 4.66
N LYS A 40 1.78 -10.34 4.85
CA LYS A 40 2.60 -11.56 5.01
C LYS A 40 3.39 -11.83 3.73
N THR A 41 2.77 -11.65 2.57
CA THR A 41 3.42 -11.74 1.26
C THR A 41 4.51 -10.68 1.12
N ASP A 42 4.24 -9.40 1.42
CA ASP A 42 5.22 -8.30 1.41
C ASP A 42 6.44 -8.67 2.29
N ALA A 43 6.21 -9.12 3.53
CA ALA A 43 7.29 -9.52 4.44
C ALA A 43 8.14 -10.69 3.91
N ALA A 44 7.49 -11.72 3.36
CA ALA A 44 8.21 -12.87 2.78
C ALA A 44 9.05 -12.46 1.57
N ILE A 45 8.56 -11.52 0.75
CA ILE A 45 9.28 -11.01 -0.42
C ILE A 45 10.50 -10.18 0.01
N LEU A 46 10.38 -9.32 1.03
CA LEU A 46 11.51 -8.54 1.54
C LEU A 46 12.65 -9.45 2.01
N VAL A 47 12.33 -10.55 2.69
CA VAL A 47 13.32 -11.56 3.09
C VAL A 47 13.91 -12.24 1.86
N TYR A 48 13.07 -12.80 0.99
CA TYR A 48 13.50 -13.55 -0.18
C TYR A 48 14.38 -12.73 -1.13
N LEU A 49 13.94 -11.53 -1.53
CA LEU A 49 14.70 -10.68 -2.45
C LEU A 49 15.94 -10.09 -1.79
N GLY A 50 15.90 -9.79 -0.49
CA GLY A 50 17.08 -9.33 0.26
C GLY A 50 18.19 -10.38 0.32
N GLU A 51 17.84 -11.68 0.32
CA GLU A 51 18.82 -12.77 0.26
C GLU A 51 19.31 -13.08 -1.16
N LYS A 52 18.47 -12.85 -2.17
CA LYS A 52 18.73 -13.31 -3.55
C LYS A 52 19.22 -12.24 -4.51
N THR A 53 19.09 -10.97 -4.15
CA THR A 53 19.33 -9.85 -5.07
C THR A 53 20.03 -8.69 -4.37
N ASN A 54 20.42 -7.69 -5.15
CA ASN A 54 20.89 -6.39 -4.69
C ASN A 54 19.83 -5.29 -4.89
N ILE A 55 18.56 -5.65 -5.04
CA ILE A 55 17.48 -4.68 -5.19
C ILE A 55 17.40 -3.85 -3.90
N PRO A 56 17.37 -2.52 -3.96
CA PRO A 56 17.14 -1.68 -2.79
C PRO A 56 15.75 -1.96 -2.21
N LEU A 57 15.71 -2.43 -0.96
CA LEU A 57 14.49 -2.84 -0.25
C LEU A 57 14.49 -2.20 1.14
N PRO A 58 13.32 -1.84 1.69
CA PRO A 58 13.24 -1.47 3.09
C PRO A 58 13.50 -2.70 3.95
N ARG A 59 14.32 -2.56 4.99
CA ARG A 59 14.51 -3.63 5.97
C ARG A 59 13.20 -3.92 6.72
N LEU A 60 12.74 -5.17 6.64
CA LEU A 60 11.65 -5.69 7.44
C LEU A 60 12.01 -5.62 8.93
N GLN A 61 11.12 -5.07 9.76
CA GLN A 61 11.31 -5.04 11.21
C GLN A 61 10.48 -6.14 11.89
N HIS A 62 9.18 -6.18 11.63
CA HIS A 62 8.28 -7.21 12.18
C HIS A 62 6.90 -7.16 11.54
N THR A 63 6.19 -8.29 11.66
CA THR A 63 4.75 -8.36 11.47
C THR A 63 4.12 -8.99 12.70
N PHE A 64 2.93 -8.53 13.09
CA PHE A 64 2.20 -9.10 14.23
C PHE A 64 0.71 -8.80 14.16
N GLU A 65 -0.07 -9.54 14.93
CA GLU A 65 -1.49 -9.28 15.15
C GLU A 65 -1.70 -8.67 16.54
N ASP A 66 -2.55 -7.65 16.62
CA ASP A 66 -3.02 -7.08 17.88
C ASP A 66 -4.49 -6.69 17.76
N ASP A 67 -5.32 -7.30 18.62
CA ASP A 67 -6.76 -7.04 18.77
C ASP A 67 -7.54 -6.85 17.44
N GLY A 68 -7.50 -7.86 16.58
CA GLY A 68 -8.23 -7.83 15.29
C GLY A 68 -7.60 -6.93 14.22
N ALA A 69 -6.38 -6.43 14.44
CA ALA A 69 -5.59 -5.73 13.43
C ALA A 69 -4.28 -6.48 13.13
N PHE A 70 -3.86 -6.43 11.87
CA PHE A 70 -2.54 -6.87 11.43
C PHE A 70 -1.64 -5.66 11.26
N TYR A 71 -0.40 -5.78 11.72
CA TYR A 71 0.64 -4.77 11.65
C TYR A 71 1.79 -5.28 10.80
N PHE A 72 2.30 -4.39 9.96
CA PHE A 72 3.49 -4.62 9.15
C PHE A 72 4.40 -3.41 9.31
N SER A 73 5.63 -3.63 9.79
CA SER A 73 6.61 -2.58 10.04
C SER A 73 7.89 -2.82 9.26
N THR A 74 8.35 -1.78 8.58
CA THR A 74 9.67 -1.71 7.97
C THR A 74 10.40 -0.49 8.50
N GLU A 75 11.68 -0.37 8.14
CA GLU A 75 12.32 0.93 8.27
C GLU A 75 11.66 1.98 7.36
N LEU A 76 11.70 3.23 7.80
CA LEU A 76 11.33 4.39 7.01
C LEU A 76 12.51 4.76 6.11
N VAL A 77 12.37 4.51 4.81
CA VAL A 77 13.42 4.79 3.83
C VAL A 77 13.43 6.29 3.49
N PRO A 78 14.55 6.99 3.65
CA PRO A 78 14.64 8.41 3.30
C PRO A 78 14.59 8.59 1.77
N GLY A 79 13.95 9.66 1.33
CA GLY A 79 13.87 10.04 -0.07
C GLY A 79 12.52 10.60 -0.46
N VAL A 80 12.34 10.81 -1.76
CA VAL A 80 11.09 11.23 -2.38
C VAL A 80 10.58 10.13 -3.31
N SER A 81 9.27 10.05 -3.48
CA SER A 81 8.69 9.20 -4.52
C SER A 81 9.17 9.67 -5.90
N MET A 82 9.54 8.72 -6.77
CA MET A 82 9.86 9.01 -8.18
C MET A 82 8.74 9.80 -8.87
N SER A 83 7.48 9.65 -8.45
CA SER A 83 6.35 10.41 -9.01
C SER A 83 6.47 11.93 -8.83
N GLN A 84 7.25 12.39 -7.85
CA GLN A 84 7.46 13.80 -7.49
C GLN A 84 8.60 14.46 -8.29
N LEU A 85 9.43 13.66 -8.97
CA LEU A 85 10.55 14.15 -9.77
C LEU A 85 10.09 14.80 -11.08
N THR A 86 10.98 15.59 -11.72
CA THR A 86 10.77 16.06 -13.10
C THR A 86 10.86 14.91 -14.10
N GLU A 87 10.37 15.09 -15.32
CA GLU A 87 10.42 14.02 -16.32
C GLU A 87 11.85 13.68 -16.75
N GLU A 88 12.77 14.65 -16.74
CA GLU A 88 14.20 14.44 -17.01
C GLU A 88 14.85 13.60 -15.89
N GLN A 89 14.57 13.93 -14.63
CA GLN A 89 15.06 13.16 -13.48
C GLN A 89 14.50 11.73 -13.49
N LYS A 90 13.23 11.56 -13.85
CA LYS A 90 12.62 10.22 -14.00
C LYS A 90 13.31 9.38 -15.06
N GLN A 91 13.77 9.97 -16.15
CA GLN A 91 14.52 9.22 -17.17
C GLN A 91 15.83 8.66 -16.61
N VAL A 92 16.50 9.40 -15.72
CA VAL A 92 17.70 8.92 -15.02
C VAL A 92 17.36 7.76 -14.10
N VAL A 93 16.37 7.94 -13.21
CA VAL A 93 15.91 6.89 -12.28
C VAL A 93 15.42 5.64 -13.01
N THR A 94 14.74 5.82 -14.15
CA THR A 94 14.20 4.71 -14.95
C THR A 94 15.29 3.80 -15.48
N LYS A 95 16.49 4.31 -15.77
CA LYS A 95 17.61 3.47 -16.23
C LYS A 95 17.99 2.45 -15.14
N GLU A 96 18.20 2.92 -13.92
CA GLU A 96 18.48 2.06 -12.75
C GLU A 96 17.31 1.13 -12.43
N LEU A 97 16.07 1.63 -12.48
CA LEU A 97 14.88 0.81 -12.26
C LEU A 97 14.79 -0.36 -13.24
N LEU A 98 15.13 -0.15 -14.53
CA LEU A 98 15.09 -1.21 -15.53
C LEU A 98 16.15 -2.29 -15.30
N GLU A 99 17.28 -1.97 -14.66
CA GLU A 99 18.27 -2.97 -14.22
C GLU A 99 17.69 -3.84 -13.09
N HIS A 100 16.96 -3.26 -12.14
CA HIS A 100 16.26 -4.01 -11.10
C HIS A 100 15.11 -4.85 -11.68
N VAL A 101 14.33 -4.32 -12.63
CA VAL A 101 13.30 -5.09 -13.35
C VAL A 101 13.92 -6.26 -14.11
N ALA A 102 15.07 -6.08 -14.76
CA ALA A 102 15.79 -7.16 -15.41
C ALA A 102 16.25 -8.22 -14.38
N THR A 103 16.71 -7.80 -13.20
CA THR A 103 17.07 -8.70 -12.09
C THR A 103 15.87 -9.52 -11.62
N LEU A 104 14.71 -8.90 -11.37
CA LEU A 104 13.47 -9.60 -11.04
C LEU A 104 13.07 -10.61 -12.12
N LYS A 105 13.12 -10.17 -13.38
CA LYS A 105 12.87 -11.00 -14.56
C LYS A 105 13.94 -12.03 -14.85
N SER A 106 15.04 -12.10 -14.10
CA SER A 106 16.04 -13.16 -14.21
C SER A 106 15.78 -14.31 -13.23
N LEU A 107 15.09 -14.03 -12.13
CA LEU A 107 14.67 -15.05 -11.17
C LEU A 107 13.63 -15.97 -11.83
N ARG A 108 13.77 -17.28 -11.63
CA ARG A 108 12.89 -18.30 -12.21
C ARG A 108 12.31 -19.20 -11.12
N SER A 109 11.09 -19.66 -11.36
CA SER A 109 10.43 -20.70 -10.59
C SER A 109 9.57 -21.55 -11.52
N ASP A 110 9.44 -22.84 -11.19
CA ASP A 110 8.53 -23.77 -11.86
C ASP A 110 7.11 -23.75 -11.26
N THR A 111 6.93 -23.09 -10.11
CA THR A 111 5.64 -22.86 -9.45
C THR A 111 5.39 -21.37 -9.19
N PRO A 112 4.13 -20.90 -9.25
CA PRO A 112 3.81 -19.51 -8.98
C PRO A 112 3.76 -19.21 -7.47
N GLY A 113 3.83 -17.94 -7.10
CA GLY A 113 3.78 -17.46 -5.72
C GLY A 113 5.14 -17.12 -5.11
N VAL A 114 5.20 -16.99 -3.79
CA VAL A 114 6.43 -16.63 -3.06
C VAL A 114 6.96 -17.87 -2.34
N PRO A 115 8.26 -18.21 -2.43
CA PRO A 115 8.82 -19.34 -1.71
C PRO A 115 8.47 -19.30 -0.21
N GLY A 116 7.95 -20.41 0.31
CA GLY A 116 7.51 -20.51 1.71
C GLY A 116 6.12 -19.93 2.01
N GLN A 117 5.41 -19.38 1.01
CA GLN A 117 4.00 -18.99 1.13
C GLN A 117 3.10 -19.95 0.36
N THR A 118 1.92 -20.23 0.90
CA THR A 118 0.91 -21.10 0.28
C THR A 118 -0.12 -20.33 -0.55
N LEU A 119 -0.26 -19.03 -0.30
CA LEU A 119 -1.28 -18.17 -0.89
C LEU A 119 -0.64 -17.07 -1.74
N LEU A 120 -1.28 -16.79 -2.87
CA LEU A 120 -0.99 -15.70 -3.77
C LEU A 120 -2.00 -14.58 -3.54
N CYS A 121 -1.51 -13.35 -3.57
CA CYS A 121 -2.34 -12.15 -3.59
C CYS A 121 -2.40 -11.64 -5.02
N ALA A 122 -3.57 -11.75 -5.65
CA ALA A 122 -3.76 -11.23 -7.00
C ALA A 122 -3.54 -9.70 -7.04
N PRO A 123 -2.95 -9.16 -8.11
CA PRO A 123 -2.71 -7.72 -8.24
C PRO A 123 -3.98 -6.90 -8.01
N ASN A 124 -3.87 -5.74 -7.35
CA ASN A 124 -5.04 -4.92 -6.99
C ASN A 124 -5.96 -4.59 -8.19
N ARG A 125 -5.39 -4.41 -9.39
CA ARG A 125 -6.14 -4.16 -10.63
C ARG A 125 -7.12 -5.28 -11.00
N VAL A 126 -6.83 -6.53 -10.63
CA VAL A 126 -7.65 -7.72 -10.91
C VAL A 126 -8.96 -7.68 -10.11
N HIS A 127 -8.92 -7.07 -8.92
CA HIS A 127 -10.09 -6.90 -8.04
C HIS A 127 -11.00 -5.71 -8.43
N SER A 128 -10.85 -5.16 -9.64
CA SER A 128 -11.74 -4.11 -10.12
C SER A 128 -13.21 -4.54 -10.02
N ARG A 129 -14.09 -3.58 -9.67
CA ARG A 129 -15.52 -3.85 -9.39
C ARG A 129 -15.75 -4.90 -8.29
N PHE A 130 -14.86 -4.97 -7.31
CA PHE A 130 -14.94 -5.86 -6.14
C PHE A 130 -14.87 -7.36 -6.45
N TRP A 131 -14.41 -7.73 -7.64
CA TRP A 131 -14.26 -9.13 -8.02
C TRP A 131 -13.34 -9.87 -7.05
N LYS A 132 -13.91 -10.84 -6.32
CA LYS A 132 -13.20 -11.71 -5.36
C LYS A 132 -12.26 -10.95 -4.43
N HIS A 133 -12.71 -9.79 -3.94
CA HIS A 133 -11.84 -8.88 -3.20
C HIS A 133 -11.55 -9.31 -1.75
N HIS A 134 -12.20 -10.37 -1.26
CA HIS A 134 -11.93 -11.05 0.01
C HIS A 134 -11.14 -12.36 -0.17
N THR A 135 -10.65 -12.61 -1.38
CA THR A 135 -10.07 -13.89 -1.75
C THR A 135 -8.56 -13.80 -1.97
N CYS A 136 -7.84 -14.82 -1.50
CA CYS A 136 -6.49 -15.17 -1.94
C CYS A 136 -6.52 -16.46 -2.78
N TRP A 137 -5.41 -16.80 -3.41
CA TRP A 137 -5.37 -17.88 -4.40
C TRP A 137 -4.31 -18.91 -4.02
N GLN A 138 -4.68 -20.18 -3.99
CA GLN A 138 -3.75 -21.27 -3.75
C GLN A 138 -3.46 -21.98 -5.08
N PRO A 139 -2.20 -22.17 -5.51
CA PRO A 139 -1.92 -22.95 -6.72
C PRO A 139 -2.49 -24.36 -6.58
N LYS A 140 -3.09 -24.89 -7.64
CA LYS A 140 -3.58 -26.26 -7.62
C LYS A 140 -2.41 -27.24 -7.41
N PRO A 141 -2.59 -28.33 -6.66
CA PRO A 141 -1.51 -29.30 -6.42
C PRO A 141 -0.95 -29.93 -7.69
N ASP A 142 -1.79 -30.04 -8.73
CA ASP A 142 -1.50 -30.60 -10.05
C ASP A 142 -1.21 -29.53 -11.11
N ILE A 143 -0.92 -28.29 -10.70
CA ILE A 143 -0.54 -27.24 -11.63
C ILE A 143 0.67 -27.69 -12.46
N GLU A 144 0.54 -27.58 -13.78
CA GLU A 144 1.67 -27.85 -14.68
C GLU A 144 2.84 -26.92 -14.34
N LYS A 145 4.04 -27.49 -14.28
CA LYS A 145 5.26 -26.72 -14.05
C LYS A 145 5.41 -25.67 -15.15
N GLY A 146 5.42 -24.41 -14.75
CA GLY A 146 5.50 -23.28 -15.66
C GLY A 146 6.89 -22.68 -15.75
N SER A 147 7.01 -21.61 -16.54
CA SER A 147 8.16 -20.71 -16.50
C SER A 147 7.72 -19.38 -15.92
N TYR A 148 7.83 -19.23 -14.60
CA TYR A 148 7.45 -18.02 -13.89
C TYR A 148 8.67 -17.12 -13.65
N VAL A 149 8.42 -15.80 -13.68
CA VAL A 149 9.42 -14.77 -13.34
C VAL A 149 8.96 -14.01 -12.12
N PHE A 150 9.87 -13.34 -11.42
CA PHE A 150 9.48 -12.53 -10.28
C PHE A 150 8.85 -11.22 -10.76
N CYS A 151 7.61 -10.99 -10.36
CA CYS A 151 6.84 -9.77 -10.63
C CYS A 151 6.59 -9.02 -9.33
N HIS A 152 6.56 -7.69 -9.39
CA HIS A 152 6.10 -6.81 -8.33
C HIS A 152 4.58 -6.61 -8.38
N ASN A 153 4.00 -6.59 -9.58
CA ASN A 153 2.56 -6.44 -9.86
C ASN A 153 1.88 -5.13 -9.42
N ASP A 154 2.64 -4.20 -8.86
CA ASP A 154 2.20 -2.87 -8.45
C ASP A 154 3.33 -1.84 -8.61
N LEU A 155 4.21 -2.04 -9.60
CA LEU A 155 5.38 -1.20 -9.80
C LEU A 155 5.02 0.10 -10.53
N GLY A 156 4.43 1.04 -9.80
CA GLY A 156 4.23 2.42 -10.25
C GLY A 156 5.32 3.37 -9.74
N GLN A 157 5.38 4.59 -10.30
CA GLN A 157 6.34 5.62 -9.87
C GLN A 157 6.23 5.98 -8.37
N HIS A 158 5.10 5.70 -7.73
CA HIS A 158 4.88 5.98 -6.31
C HIS A 158 5.52 4.95 -5.37
N ASN A 159 5.93 3.80 -5.89
CA ASN A 159 6.55 2.71 -5.14
C ASN A 159 8.08 2.66 -5.31
N VAL A 160 8.67 3.71 -5.90
CA VAL A 160 10.12 3.87 -6.06
C VAL A 160 10.55 5.08 -5.25
N ILE A 161 11.31 4.84 -4.18
CA ILE A 161 11.86 5.88 -3.30
C ILE A 161 13.25 6.24 -3.79
N VAL A 162 13.49 7.54 -4.00
CA VAL A 162 14.68 8.07 -4.67
C VAL A 162 15.32 9.14 -3.79
N ASP A 163 16.64 9.14 -3.74
CA ASP A 163 17.41 10.27 -3.23
C ASP A 163 17.29 11.47 -4.20
N ALA A 164 16.75 12.59 -3.72
CA ALA A 164 16.40 13.72 -4.58
C ALA A 164 17.61 14.45 -5.20
N GLU A 165 18.80 14.29 -4.61
CA GLU A 165 20.02 14.96 -5.05
C GLU A 165 20.79 14.09 -6.06
N THR A 166 20.97 12.82 -5.73
CA THR A 166 21.77 11.87 -6.51
C THR A 166 20.95 11.09 -7.55
N LEU A 167 19.62 11.10 -7.40
CA LEU A 167 18.67 10.30 -8.21
C LEU A 167 18.87 8.79 -8.11
N LYS A 168 19.52 8.32 -7.03
CA LYS A 168 19.66 6.89 -6.73
C LYS A 168 18.41 6.31 -6.09
N ILE A 169 18.08 5.06 -6.44
CA ILE A 169 16.95 4.36 -5.84
C ILE A 169 17.36 3.89 -4.45
N ASN A 170 16.72 4.45 -3.43
CA ASN A 170 16.93 4.03 -2.04
C ASN A 170 16.08 2.80 -1.67
N ALA A 171 14.88 2.67 -2.26
CA ALA A 171 14.07 1.46 -2.12
C ALA A 171 12.99 1.32 -3.19
N ILE A 172 12.65 0.08 -3.50
CA ILE A 172 11.38 -0.32 -4.11
C ILE A 172 10.49 -0.91 -3.01
N ILE A 173 9.25 -0.43 -2.89
CA ILE A 173 8.34 -0.72 -1.77
C ILE A 173 6.98 -1.24 -2.22
N ASP A 174 6.17 -1.70 -1.26
CA ASP A 174 4.78 -2.16 -1.47
C ASP A 174 4.68 -3.44 -2.32
N TRP A 175 5.43 -4.47 -1.94
CA TRP A 175 5.49 -5.77 -2.61
C TRP A 175 4.27 -6.66 -2.34
N GLU A 176 3.15 -6.09 -1.89
CA GLU A 176 2.00 -6.81 -1.33
C GLU A 176 1.26 -7.72 -2.34
N TYR A 177 1.64 -7.64 -3.63
CA TYR A 177 1.15 -8.46 -4.75
C TYR A 177 2.26 -9.20 -5.52
N GLY A 178 3.51 -9.13 -5.05
CA GLY A 178 4.65 -9.69 -5.76
C GLY A 178 4.75 -11.20 -5.66
N GLY A 179 5.77 -11.77 -6.30
CA GLY A 179 6.08 -13.19 -6.31
C GLY A 179 6.38 -13.72 -7.71
N PHE A 180 6.42 -15.04 -7.87
CA PHE A 180 6.55 -15.68 -9.16
C PHE A 180 5.21 -15.72 -9.90
N TRP A 181 5.16 -15.11 -11.07
CA TRP A 181 3.97 -15.01 -11.92
C TRP A 181 4.35 -15.23 -13.38
N PRO A 182 3.38 -15.52 -14.27
CA PRO A 182 3.65 -15.44 -15.71
C PRO A 182 4.15 -14.04 -16.05
N GLU A 183 5.17 -13.92 -16.91
CA GLU A 183 5.85 -12.63 -17.16
C GLU A 183 4.89 -11.50 -17.56
N TRP A 184 3.83 -11.82 -18.29
CA TRP A 184 2.84 -10.86 -18.75
C TRP A 184 1.96 -10.25 -17.63
N PHE A 185 2.05 -10.75 -16.39
CA PHE A 185 1.45 -10.10 -15.23
C PHE A 185 2.16 -8.78 -14.86
N GLU A 186 3.46 -8.63 -15.15
CA GLU A 186 4.17 -7.40 -14.84
C GLU A 186 3.94 -6.37 -15.95
N GLN A 187 3.06 -5.41 -15.67
CA GLN A 187 2.75 -4.31 -16.56
C GLN A 187 3.66 -3.10 -16.26
N PRO A 188 4.15 -2.37 -17.28
CA PRO A 188 5.17 -1.33 -17.11
C PRO A 188 4.61 0.00 -16.59
N TYR A 189 3.84 -0.02 -15.50
CA TYR A 189 3.15 1.15 -14.97
C TYR A 189 4.09 2.24 -14.46
N TRP A 190 5.35 1.93 -14.18
CA TRP A 190 6.40 2.92 -13.87
C TRP A 190 6.62 3.93 -15.00
N LYS A 191 6.24 3.61 -16.25
CA LYS A 191 6.40 4.51 -17.41
C LYS A 191 5.50 5.75 -17.37
N ARG A 192 4.49 5.79 -16.50
CA ARG A 192 3.56 6.93 -16.40
C ARG A 192 3.18 7.28 -14.98
N LYS A 193 2.62 8.49 -14.81
CA LYS A 193 1.94 8.88 -13.57
C LYS A 193 0.60 8.14 -13.43
N GLY A 194 0.19 7.94 -12.19
CA GLY A 194 -1.11 7.35 -11.85
C GLY A 194 -1.01 5.96 -11.21
N PRO A 195 -2.16 5.27 -11.06
CA PRO A 195 -2.22 3.97 -10.43
C PRO A 195 -1.64 2.86 -11.32
N SER A 196 -1.24 1.75 -10.69
CA SER A 196 -0.83 0.50 -11.34
C SER A 196 -2.03 -0.31 -11.86
N ALA A 197 -2.81 0.31 -12.73
CA ALA A 197 -3.97 -0.29 -13.37
C ALA A 197 -4.14 0.29 -14.78
N PRO A 198 -4.71 -0.47 -15.74
CA PRO A 198 -4.86 -0.02 -17.12
C PRO A 198 -5.59 1.33 -17.20
N PHE A 199 -5.04 2.26 -17.98
CA PHE A 199 -5.63 3.58 -18.20
C PHE A 199 -5.52 3.99 -19.68
N GLY A 200 -6.58 4.60 -20.23
CA GLY A 200 -6.60 5.02 -21.63
C GLY A 200 -6.59 3.83 -22.60
N GLY A 201 -5.73 3.89 -23.62
CA GLY A 201 -5.58 2.84 -24.64
C GLY A 201 -4.59 1.72 -24.29
N GLU A 202 -4.18 1.59 -23.02
CA GLU A 202 -3.33 0.49 -22.58
C GLU A 202 -4.07 -0.86 -22.62
N GLU A 203 -3.32 -1.95 -22.74
CA GLU A 203 -3.88 -3.30 -22.63
C GLU A 203 -4.55 -3.47 -21.25
N ASP A 204 -5.83 -3.85 -21.26
CA ASP A 204 -6.54 -4.25 -20.05
C ASP A 204 -6.40 -5.76 -19.86
N ASP A 205 -5.38 -6.15 -19.09
CA ASP A 205 -5.03 -7.55 -18.82
C ASP A 205 -5.87 -8.19 -17.70
N ARG A 206 -6.89 -7.49 -17.16
CA ARG A 206 -7.64 -7.94 -15.99
C ARG A 206 -8.34 -9.28 -16.22
N GLU A 207 -9.08 -9.43 -17.32
CA GLU A 207 -9.80 -10.68 -17.57
C GLU A 207 -8.83 -11.84 -17.81
N ARG A 208 -7.74 -11.61 -18.55
CA ARG A 208 -6.68 -12.60 -18.74
C ARG A 208 -6.06 -13.05 -17.41
N CYS A 209 -5.82 -12.12 -16.49
CA CYS A 209 -5.35 -12.44 -15.14
C CYS A 209 -6.38 -13.30 -14.37
N ARG A 210 -7.67 -12.95 -14.46
CA ARG A 210 -8.76 -13.69 -13.79
C ARG A 210 -8.89 -15.10 -14.33
N GLU A 211 -8.87 -15.26 -15.65
CA GLU A 211 -8.91 -16.55 -16.32
C GLU A 211 -7.73 -17.43 -15.90
N TRP A 212 -6.52 -16.86 -15.85
CA TRP A 212 -5.35 -17.59 -15.38
C TRP A 212 -5.50 -18.06 -13.93
N LEU A 213 -5.99 -17.20 -13.03
CA LEU A 213 -6.23 -17.57 -11.64
C LEU A 213 -7.27 -18.69 -11.52
N LEU A 214 -8.40 -18.60 -12.22
CA LEU A 214 -9.45 -19.61 -12.20
C LEU A 214 -8.97 -20.95 -12.79
N ALA A 215 -8.12 -20.90 -13.82
CA ALA A 215 -7.58 -22.10 -14.45
C ALA A 215 -6.53 -22.80 -13.59
N HIS A 216 -5.67 -22.07 -12.87
CA HIS A 216 -4.47 -22.63 -12.23
C HIS A 216 -4.50 -22.64 -10.71
N CYS A 217 -5.44 -21.93 -10.08
CA CYS A 217 -5.53 -21.80 -8.63
C CYS A 217 -6.90 -22.26 -8.11
N VAL A 218 -6.92 -22.59 -6.82
CA VAL A 218 -8.11 -22.73 -6.01
C VAL A 218 -8.36 -21.40 -5.31
N GLU A 219 -9.62 -20.97 -5.32
CA GLU A 219 -10.10 -19.81 -4.60
C GLU A 219 -10.08 -20.06 -3.09
N VAL A 220 -9.47 -19.16 -2.32
CA VAL A 220 -9.45 -19.22 -0.85
C VAL A 220 -10.07 -17.94 -0.30
N GLU A 221 -11.30 -18.05 0.19
CA GLU A 221 -11.98 -16.94 0.87
C GLU A 221 -11.31 -16.66 2.22
N MET A 222 -10.94 -15.40 2.45
CA MET A 222 -10.27 -14.96 3.67
C MET A 222 -11.27 -14.40 4.66
N GLU A 223 -11.07 -14.71 5.94
CA GLU A 223 -11.84 -14.12 7.04
C GLU A 223 -11.12 -12.90 7.62
N HIS A 224 -11.90 -11.93 8.12
CA HIS A 224 -11.35 -10.82 8.88
C HIS A 224 -10.78 -11.30 10.22
N LEU A 225 -9.73 -10.61 10.69
CA LEU A 225 -9.11 -10.95 11.96
C LEU A 225 -10.06 -10.71 13.13
N ARG A 226 -10.22 -11.73 13.96
CA ARG A 226 -10.99 -11.67 15.20
C ARG A 226 -10.29 -10.78 16.23
N SER A 227 -11.08 -9.98 16.94
CA SER A 227 -10.67 -9.24 18.14
C SER A 227 -10.19 -10.19 19.24
N LEU A 228 -9.47 -9.65 20.22
CA LEU A 228 -9.04 -10.42 21.39
C LEU A 228 -10.26 -10.99 22.15
N LYS A 229 -11.33 -10.21 22.27
CA LYS A 229 -12.57 -10.64 22.93
C LYS A 229 -13.20 -11.85 22.26
N GLU A 230 -13.25 -11.87 20.93
CA GLU A 230 -13.79 -12.99 20.15
C GLU A 230 -12.89 -14.23 20.23
N LYS A 231 -11.56 -14.03 20.19
CA LYS A 231 -10.59 -15.12 20.37
C LYS A 231 -10.70 -15.77 21.76
N LEU A 232 -11.03 -15.00 22.79
CA LEU A 232 -11.22 -15.48 24.17
C LEU A 232 -12.64 -16.00 24.48
N GLY A 233 -13.51 -16.15 23.48
CA GLY A 233 -14.82 -16.80 23.64
C GLY A 233 -15.93 -15.94 24.24
N GLY A 234 -15.80 -14.60 24.25
CA GLY A 234 -16.89 -13.69 24.61
C GLY A 234 -17.40 -13.79 26.06
N GLY A 235 -16.75 -14.56 26.92
CA GLY A 235 -17.10 -14.66 28.34
C GLY A 235 -16.90 -13.31 29.03
N SER A 236 -17.90 -12.87 29.80
CA SER A 236 -17.81 -11.68 30.65
C SER A 236 -16.67 -11.88 31.66
N TYR A 237 -15.49 -11.33 31.36
CA TYR A 237 -14.47 -11.09 32.37
C TYR A 237 -15.05 -10.07 33.36
N SER A 238 -15.53 -10.54 34.51
CA SER A 238 -15.78 -9.68 35.65
C SER A 238 -14.41 -9.30 36.23
N SER A 239 -13.93 -8.13 35.83
CA SER A 239 -12.68 -7.60 36.39
C SER A 239 -12.85 -7.41 37.90
N PRO A 240 -11.96 -7.94 38.76
CA PRO A 240 -11.93 -7.55 40.16
C PRO A 240 -11.57 -6.06 40.21
N ARG A 241 -12.43 -5.24 40.81
CA ARG A 241 -12.22 -3.80 40.98
C ARG A 241 -10.80 -3.56 41.50
N SER A 242 -9.98 -2.88 40.70
CA SER A 242 -8.67 -2.39 41.11
C SER A 242 -8.63 -0.86 40.97
N PRO A 243 -7.88 -0.17 41.85
CA PRO A 243 -8.17 1.19 42.26
C PRO A 243 -7.75 2.24 41.24
N ILE A 244 -8.42 3.38 41.32
CA ILE A 244 -8.25 4.58 40.50
C ILE A 244 -6.80 5.04 40.54
N PHE A 245 -6.13 5.04 39.38
CA PHE A 245 -4.90 5.80 39.14
C PHE A 245 -5.20 6.93 38.16
N THR A 246 -5.00 8.17 38.62
CA THR A 246 -5.08 9.39 37.81
C THR A 246 -3.79 9.55 37.01
N SER A 247 -3.85 9.46 35.68
CA SER A 247 -2.71 9.80 34.81
C SER A 247 -2.93 11.16 34.15
N LEU A 248 -2.01 12.09 34.39
CA LEU A 248 -1.84 13.34 33.66
C LEU A 248 -1.56 13.06 32.17
N GLN A 249 -2.49 13.42 31.29
CA GLN A 249 -2.25 13.47 29.85
C GLN A 249 -1.55 14.79 29.49
N LYS A 250 -0.38 14.70 28.82
CA LYS A 250 0.16 15.80 28.00
C LYS A 250 -0.22 15.53 26.53
N PRO A 251 -0.68 16.55 25.77
CA PRO A 251 -1.11 16.35 24.40
C PRO A 251 0.09 16.18 23.45
N CYS A 252 0.04 15.14 22.60
CA CYS A 252 0.92 14.97 21.45
C CYS A 252 0.19 15.48 20.20
N HIS A 253 0.78 16.43 19.49
CA HIS A 253 0.19 17.01 18.29
C HIS A 253 0.21 16.01 17.13
N GLN A 254 -0.98 15.51 16.75
CA GLN A 254 -1.24 14.77 15.52
C GLN A 254 -1.26 15.75 14.34
N LYS A 255 -0.59 15.43 13.24
CA LYS A 255 -0.88 16.03 11.93
C LYS A 255 -1.52 14.96 11.06
N GLU A 256 -2.82 15.07 10.85
CA GLU A 256 -3.56 14.29 9.87
C GLU A 256 -3.35 14.92 8.48
N TYR A 257 -2.93 14.13 7.49
CA TYR A 257 -2.96 14.52 6.09
C TYR A 257 -3.97 13.64 5.34
N SER A 258 -4.93 14.31 4.69
CA SER A 258 -5.92 13.72 3.79
C SER A 258 -5.40 13.82 2.35
N LEU A 259 -5.14 12.69 1.70
CA LEU A 259 -4.96 12.64 0.25
C LEU A 259 -6.30 12.28 -0.40
N SER A 260 -6.99 13.30 -0.90
CA SER A 260 -8.25 13.16 -1.66
C SER A 260 -7.94 12.92 -3.15
N SER A 261 -8.23 11.73 -3.66
CA SER A 261 -8.36 11.48 -5.09
C SER A 261 -9.71 12.02 -5.59
N ARG A 262 -9.74 13.16 -6.28
CA ARG A 262 -10.93 13.61 -7.02
C ARG A 262 -10.88 13.06 -8.45
N ALA A 263 -11.98 12.41 -8.82
CA ALA A 263 -12.28 11.98 -10.18
C ALA A 263 -12.47 13.19 -11.11
N VAL A 264 -11.92 13.10 -12.31
CA VAL A 264 -12.08 14.09 -13.39
C VAL A 264 -13.26 13.67 -14.27
N HIS A 265 -14.26 14.54 -14.41
CA HIS A 265 -15.18 14.58 -15.55
C HIS A 265 -15.41 16.05 -15.94
N GLY A 266 -15.10 16.38 -17.20
CA GLY A 266 -15.87 17.29 -18.05
C GLY A 266 -15.87 18.81 -17.79
N ALA A 267 -15.07 19.52 -18.59
CA ALA A 267 -15.34 20.81 -19.27
C ALA A 267 -15.74 22.05 -18.45
N GLY A 268 -14.90 23.10 -18.53
CA GLY A 268 -15.30 24.47 -18.19
C GLY A 268 -14.09 25.40 -18.00
N ARG A 269 -14.04 26.48 -18.77
CA ARG A 269 -12.96 27.47 -18.87
C ARG A 269 -12.86 28.36 -17.61
N CYS A 270 -11.65 28.91 -17.43
CA CYS A 270 -11.31 30.22 -16.84
C CYS A 270 -10.90 30.35 -15.35
N GLN A 271 -9.70 30.96 -15.24
CA GLN A 271 -9.17 31.89 -14.23
C GLN A 271 -8.62 31.36 -12.90
N MET A 272 -7.32 31.64 -12.73
CA MET A 272 -6.50 31.46 -11.52
C MET A 272 -6.77 32.59 -10.50
N PRO A 273 -6.64 32.32 -9.20
CA PRO A 273 -6.17 33.33 -8.28
C PRO A 273 -4.88 32.91 -7.56
N THR A 274 -3.96 33.88 -7.54
CA THR A 274 -2.78 34.01 -6.68
C THR A 274 -3.15 33.99 -5.20
N ALA A 275 -2.34 33.30 -4.37
CA ALA A 275 -2.46 33.33 -2.92
C ALA A 275 -1.24 34.05 -2.31
N THR A 276 -1.50 35.20 -1.70
CA THR A 276 -0.56 36.01 -0.93
C THR A 276 -0.49 35.49 0.51
N LEU A 277 0.73 35.28 1.03
CA LEU A 277 1.02 35.03 2.44
C LEU A 277 0.67 36.26 3.30
N MET A 278 0.04 36.07 4.45
CA MET A 278 0.04 37.06 5.54
C MET A 278 0.33 36.39 6.89
N HIS A 279 1.37 36.93 7.53
CA HIS A 279 1.91 36.55 8.83
C HIS A 279 1.03 37.03 10.00
N LYS A 280 1.17 36.35 11.14
CA LYS A 280 0.54 36.65 12.45
C LYS A 280 1.04 37.94 13.10
N SER A 281 0.11 38.67 13.73
CA SER A 281 0.25 39.42 15.00
C SER A 281 -1.15 39.95 15.35
N GLY A 282 -1.76 39.79 16.53
CA GLY A 282 -1.21 40.06 17.86
C GLY A 282 -1.39 41.56 18.17
N GLY A 283 -2.43 41.95 18.92
CA GLY A 283 -2.57 43.31 19.44
C GLY A 283 -4.01 43.83 19.57
N ALA A 284 -4.41 44.12 20.81
CA ALA A 284 -5.65 44.77 21.18
C ALA A 284 -5.69 46.27 20.79
N GLY A 285 -6.87 46.84 20.58
CA GLY A 285 -7.04 48.29 20.45
C GLY A 285 -8.37 48.70 19.86
N LEU A 286 -9.22 49.28 20.72
CA LEU A 286 -10.56 49.76 20.45
C LEU A 286 -10.59 51.04 19.58
N THR A 287 -11.68 51.14 18.79
CA THR A 287 -12.48 52.33 18.45
C THR A 287 -11.83 53.55 17.81
N GLY A 288 -12.39 53.98 16.67
CA GLY A 288 -12.64 55.41 16.42
C GLY A 288 -12.45 55.91 15.00
N LEU A 289 -13.60 56.18 14.34
CA LEU A 289 -13.89 57.33 13.47
C LEU A 289 -13.28 57.45 12.06
N ASN A 290 -14.17 57.34 11.08
CA ASN A 290 -14.43 58.26 9.95
C ASN A 290 -13.31 59.23 9.51
N LEU A 291 -12.95 59.25 8.22
CA LEU A 291 -13.53 60.19 7.25
C LEU A 291 -13.01 59.95 5.82
N ALA A 292 -13.83 60.44 4.89
CA ALA A 292 -13.73 60.40 3.43
C ALA A 292 -12.43 60.97 2.82
N CYS A 293 -12.00 60.39 1.69
CA CYS A 293 -12.08 60.97 0.34
C CYS A 293 -11.73 59.91 -0.70
#